data_AF-F7JQG2-F1
#
_entry.id   AF-F7JQG2-F1
#
_cell.length_a   1.000
_cell.length_b   1.000
_cell.length_c   1.000
_cell.angle_alpha   90.00
_cell.angle_beta   90.00
_cell.angle_gamma   90.00
#
_symmetry.space_group_name_H-M   'P 1'
#
loop_
_entity.id
_entity.type
_entity.pdbx_description
1 polymer ?
#
loop_
_entity_poly.entity_id
_entity_poly.type
_entity_poly.pdbx_seq_one_letter_code
_entity_poly.pdbx_strand_id
1 'polypeptide(L)'
;MYQDLGEKQIAKKVFEKHQDISASLNLYGLEKLARRALTRGYTDALVLYGLDSTIKRNYKRKDYRGNDVLDEKRFISDAEFRAIMKGQDETKIMWC
;
A
#
# COMPACT_ATOMS: atom_id res chain seq x y z
N MET A 1 20.19 -5.23 -10.18
CA MET A 1 19.77 -6.41 -9.39
C MET A 1 19.91 -6.08 -7.90
N TYR A 2 19.10 -5.14 -7.40
CA TYR A 2 19.06 -4.70 -5.99
C TYR A 2 17.62 -4.29 -5.57
N GLN A 3 16.61 -4.60 -6.38
CA GLN A 3 15.23 -4.20 -6.08
C GLN A 3 14.74 -4.91 -4.81
N ASP A 4 14.97 -6.22 -4.66
CA ASP A 4 14.43 -7.04 -3.55
C ASP A 4 14.70 -6.55 -2.12
N LEU A 5 15.73 -5.73 -1.91
CA LEU A 5 16.05 -5.12 -0.62
C LEU A 5 15.20 -3.87 -0.34
N GLY A 6 14.86 -3.10 -1.39
CA GLY A 6 14.12 -1.85 -1.30
C GLY A 6 12.66 -2.06 -0.87
N GLU A 7 11.92 -2.96 -1.52
CA GLU A 7 10.52 -3.18 -1.14
C GLU A 7 10.36 -3.71 0.29
N LYS A 8 11.28 -4.57 0.74
CA LYS A 8 11.24 -5.15 2.10
C LYS A 8 11.45 -4.07 3.15
N GLN A 9 12.40 -3.16 2.90
CA GLN A 9 12.65 -2.03 3.78
C GLN A 9 11.46 -1.07 3.81
N ILE A 10 10.85 -0.77 2.66
CA ILE A 10 9.66 0.08 2.58
C ILE A 10 8.49 -0.58 3.33
N ALA A 11 8.20 -1.85 3.06
CA ALA A 11 7.12 -2.58 3.68
C ALA A 11 7.27 -2.61 5.22
N LYS A 12 8.48 -2.91 5.70
CA LYS A 12 8.79 -2.90 7.14
C LYS A 12 8.59 -1.51 7.75
N LYS A 13 9.13 -0.45 7.15
CA LYS A 13 8.95 0.94 7.62
C LYS A 13 7.47 1.33 7.70
N VAL A 14 6.68 0.97 6.69
CA VAL A 14 5.24 1.26 6.66
C VAL A 14 4.50 0.46 7.74
N PHE A 15 4.82 -0.83 7.90
CA PHE A 15 4.20 -1.69 8.90
C PHE A 15 4.49 -1.20 10.33
N GLU A 16 5.75 -0.85 10.63
CA GLU A 16 6.15 -0.30 11.92
C GLU A 16 5.46 1.03 12.23
N LYS A 17 5.26 1.89 11.23
CA LYS A 17 4.54 3.17 11.38
C LYS A 17 3.06 2.99 11.74
N HIS A 18 2.46 1.87 11.36
CA HIS A 18 1.04 1.56 11.56
C HIS A 18 0.84 0.34 12.46
N GLN A 19 1.72 0.16 13.45
CA GLN A 19 1.72 -0.99 14.34
C GLN A 19 0.42 -1.18 15.13
N ASP A 20 -0.27 -0.08 15.44
CA ASP A 20 -1.57 -0.03 16.12
C ASP A 20 -2.70 -0.72 15.32
N ILE A 21 -2.55 -0.85 14.00
CA ILE A 21 -3.48 -1.57 13.12
C ILE A 21 -2.83 -2.77 12.44
N SER A 22 -1.70 -3.26 12.98
CA SER A 22 -0.92 -4.38 12.42
C SER A 22 -1.75 -5.63 12.13
N ALA A 23 -2.78 -5.93 12.93
CA ALA A 23 -3.69 -7.05 12.70
C ALA A 23 -4.50 -6.96 11.38
N SER A 24 -4.64 -5.75 10.83
CA SER A 24 -5.32 -5.47 9.56
C SER A 24 -4.36 -5.34 8.37
N LEU A 25 -3.05 -5.34 8.63
CA LEU A 25 -2.02 -5.16 7.60
C LEU A 25 -1.29 -6.46 7.35
N ASN A 26 -1.04 -6.76 6.07
CA ASN A 26 -0.24 -7.88 5.66
C ASN A 26 1.09 -7.40 5.12
N LEU A 27 2.18 -7.78 5.80
CA LEU A 27 3.53 -7.38 5.42
C LEU A 27 3.91 -7.83 4.01
N TYR A 28 3.52 -9.05 3.61
CA TYR A 28 3.73 -9.54 2.25
C TYR A 28 2.93 -8.75 1.22
N GLY A 29 1.70 -8.35 1.58
CA GLY A 29 0.89 -7.44 0.76
C GLY A 29 1.55 -6.08 0.56
N LEU A 30 2.13 -5.51 1.62
CA LEU A 30 2.89 -4.25 1.55
C LEU A 30 4.16 -4.39 0.70
N GLU A 31 4.88 -5.49 0.83
CA GLU A 31 6.07 -5.81 0.02
C GLU A 31 5.71 -5.90 -1.46
N LYS A 32 4.62 -6.61 -1.80
CA LYS A 32 4.10 -6.72 -3.16
C LYS A 32 3.75 -5.35 -3.75
N LEU A 33 3.09 -4.49 -2.98
CA LEU A 33 2.74 -3.14 -3.43
C LEU A 33 3.97 -2.24 -3.59
N ALA A 34 4.93 -2.32 -2.67
CA ALA A 34 6.17 -1.57 -2.77
C ALA A 34 6.97 -2.01 -4.01
N ARG A 35 7.11 -3.32 -4.26
CA ARG A 35 7.74 -3.85 -5.48
C ARG A 35 7.06 -3.33 -6.73
N ARG A 36 5.73 -3.43 -6.79
CA ARG A 36 4.91 -2.91 -7.91
C ARG A 36 5.15 -1.43 -8.19
N ALA A 37 5.33 -0.62 -7.16
CA ALA A 37 5.55 0.81 -7.30
C ALA A 37 6.99 1.10 -7.76
N LEU A 38 7.98 0.43 -7.17
CA LEU A 38 9.39 0.55 -7.57
C LEU A 38 9.63 0.10 -9.01
N THR A 39 8.99 -0.99 -9.47
CA THR A 39 9.09 -1.44 -10.87
C THR A 39 8.51 -0.42 -11.86
N ARG A 40 7.56 0.42 -11.43
CA ARG A 40 7.01 1.52 -12.25
C ARG A 40 7.92 2.77 -12.25
N GLY A 41 9.05 2.73 -11.55
CA GLY A 41 10.00 3.85 -11.48
C GLY A 41 9.64 4.91 -10.45
N TYR A 42 8.70 4.64 -9.53
CA TYR A 42 8.43 5.54 -8.42
C TYR A 42 9.60 5.55 -7.43
N THR A 43 9.90 6.73 -6.89
CA THR A 43 10.93 6.88 -5.86
C THR A 43 10.45 6.32 -4.53
N ASP A 44 11.37 5.82 -3.70
CA ASP A 44 11.06 5.29 -2.35
C ASP A 44 10.19 6.24 -1.53
N ALA A 45 10.47 7.55 -1.59
CA ALA A 45 9.71 8.57 -0.89
C ALA A 45 8.24 8.61 -1.34
N LEU A 46 8.00 8.48 -2.65
CA LEU A 46 6.64 8.46 -3.21
C LEU A 46 5.92 7.15 -2.89
N VAL A 47 6.64 6.02 -2.89
CA VAL A 47 6.07 4.72 -2.48
C VAL A 47 5.65 4.76 -1.00
N LEU A 48 6.51 5.27 -0.12
CA LEU A 48 6.21 5.44 1.30
C LEU A 48 4.99 6.34 1.51
N TYR A 49 4.93 7.47 0.80
CA TYR A 49 3.80 8.39 0.86
C TYR A 49 2.49 7.75 0.37
N GLY A 50 2.53 7.06 -0.78
CA GLY A 50 1.36 6.42 -1.36
C GLY A 50 0.79 5.31 -0.47
N LEU A 51 1.66 4.46 0.08
CA LEU A 51 1.25 3.41 1.01
C LEU A 51 0.69 3.99 2.31
N ASP A 52 1.34 4.99 2.90
CA ASP A 52 0.85 5.67 4.11
C ASP A 52 -0.53 6.31 3.89
N SER A 53 -0.71 6.99 2.76
CA SER A 53 -1.95 7.64 2.39
C SER A 53 -3.08 6.63 2.17
N THR A 54 -2.79 5.53 1.48
CA THR A 54 -3.75 4.45 1.23
C THR A 54 -4.19 3.75 2.52
N ILE A 55 -3.24 3.47 3.42
CA ILE A 55 -3.52 2.89 4.74
C ILE A 55 -4.42 3.83 5.55
N LYS A 56 -4.08 5.12 5.61
CA LYS A 56 -4.89 6.10 6.33
C LYS A 56 -6.29 6.20 5.74
N ARG A 57 -6.40 6.22 4.43
CA ARG A 57 -7.71 6.27 3.74
C ARG A 57 -8.61 5.10 4.15
N ASN A 58 -8.05 3.88 4.24
CA ASN A 58 -8.79 2.64 4.52
C ASN A 58 -9.03 2.36 6.02
N TYR A 59 -8.05 2.64 6.88
CA TYR A 59 -8.06 2.19 8.27
C TYR A 59 -7.99 3.33 9.30
N LYS A 60 -7.45 4.49 8.93
CA LYS A 60 -7.29 5.66 9.83
C LYS A 60 -7.88 6.91 9.21
N ARG A 61 -9.17 6.87 8.89
CA ARG A 61 -9.86 7.92 8.13
C ARG A 61 -9.68 9.32 8.72
N LYS A 62 -9.61 9.42 10.05
CA LYS A 62 -9.39 10.68 10.79
C LYS A 62 -8.02 11.32 10.49
N ASP A 63 -7.02 10.51 10.14
CA ASP A 63 -5.65 10.95 9.87
C ASP A 63 -5.38 11.14 8.37
N TYR A 64 -6.34 10.79 7.52
CA TYR A 64 -6.24 10.95 6.07
C TYR A 64 -6.49 12.42 5.69
N ARG A 65 -5.54 13.01 4.96
CA ARG A 65 -5.58 14.42 4.50
C ARG A 65 -5.41 14.54 2.98
N GLY A 66 -5.62 13.45 2.25
CA GLY A 66 -5.49 13.40 0.79
C GLY A 66 -6.79 13.75 0.06
N ASN A 67 -6.81 13.44 -1.23
CA ASN A 67 -8.01 13.55 -2.07
C ASN A 67 -8.38 12.17 -2.59
N ASP A 68 -9.51 11.62 -2.14
CA ASP A 68 -9.89 10.23 -2.43
C ASP A 68 -9.84 9.90 -3.92
N VAL A 69 -10.46 10.76 -4.73
CA VAL A 69 -10.60 10.56 -6.18
C VAL A 69 -9.25 10.60 -6.88
N LEU A 70 -8.37 11.52 -6.47
CA LEU A 70 -7.03 11.61 -7.07
C LEU A 70 -6.13 10.47 -6.60
N ASP A 71 -6.19 10.12 -5.32
CA ASP A 71 -5.30 9.12 -4.73
C ASP A 71 -5.68 7.70 -5.16
N GLU A 72 -6.97 7.39 -5.35
CA GLU A 72 -7.39 6.11 -5.94
C GLU A 72 -6.87 5.94 -7.37
N LYS A 73 -6.92 7.01 -8.18
CA LYS A 73 -6.40 7.00 -9.55
C LYS A 73 -4.87 6.91 -9.59
N ARG A 74 -4.18 7.53 -8.62
CA ARG A 74 -2.71 7.62 -8.61
C ARG A 74 -2.03 6.40 -8.01
N PHE A 75 -2.60 5.80 -6.97
CA PHE A 75 -1.93 4.75 -6.20
C PHE A 75 -2.59 3.40 -6.42
N ILE A 76 -3.74 3.23 -5.80
CA ILE A 76 -4.48 1.97 -5.78
C ILE A 76 -5.89 2.27 -5.28
N SER A 77 -6.84 1.48 -5.78
CA SER A 77 -8.20 1.49 -5.28
C SER A 77 -8.31 0.86 -3.89
N ASP A 78 -9.32 1.27 -3.14
CA ASP A 78 -9.61 0.72 -1.82
C ASP A 78 -9.93 -0.78 -1.83
N ALA A 79 -10.68 -1.25 -2.84
CA ALA A 79 -11.02 -2.66 -2.96
C ALA A 79 -9.79 -3.54 -3.22
N GLU A 80 -8.93 -3.12 -4.16
CA GLU A 80 -7.70 -3.85 -4.46
C GLU A 80 -6.77 -3.88 -3.25
N PHE A 81 -6.60 -2.73 -2.58
CA PHE A 81 -5.77 -2.65 -1.40
C PHE A 81 -6.23 -3.60 -0.28
N ARG A 82 -7.53 -3.60 0.05
CA ARG A 82 -8.08 -4.46 1.11
C ARG A 82 -7.96 -5.94 0.78
N ALA A 83 -8.12 -6.33 -0.48
CA ALA A 83 -7.96 -7.71 -0.90
C ALA A 83 -6.50 -8.19 -0.79
N ILE A 84 -5.54 -7.35 -1.19
CA ILE A 84 -4.11 -7.62 -1.01
C ILE A 84 -3.76 -7.76 0.47
N MET A 85 -4.31 -6.91 1.35
CA MET A 85 -4.11 -7.04 2.79
C MET A 85 -4.72 -8.33 3.35
N LYS A 86 -5.81 -8.84 2.76
CA LYS A 86 -6.39 -10.15 3.10
C LYS A 86 -5.65 -11.35 2.48
N GLY A 87 -4.59 -11.12 1.70
CA GLY A 87 -3.90 -12.18 0.95
C GLY A 87 -4.73 -12.80 -0.17
N GLN A 88 -5.78 -12.09 -0.62
CA GLN A 88 -6.62 -12.54 -1.72
C GLN A 88 -5.98 -12.24 -3.07
N ASP A 89 -6.35 -13.02 -4.08
CA ASP A 89 -5.93 -12.79 -5.46
C ASP A 89 -6.64 -11.56 -6.03
N GLU A 90 -5.87 -10.49 -6.26
CA GLU A 90 -6.41 -9.24 -6.77
C GLU A 90 -6.98 -9.33 -8.19
N THR A 91 -6.58 -10.34 -8.98
CA THR A 91 -7.14 -10.55 -10.33
C THR A 91 -8.59 -11.03 -10.29
N LYS A 92 -9.03 -11.54 -9.14
CA LYS A 92 -10.40 -11.99 -8.89
C LYS A 92 -11.30 -10.89 -8.35
N ILE A 93 -10.75 -9.70 -8.10
CA ILE A 93 -11.53 -8.51 -7.79
C ILE A 93 -12.07 -8.00 -9.13
N MET A 94 -13.14 -8.64 -9.62
CA MET A 94 -13.91 -8.08 -10.72
C MET A 94 -14.44 -6.72 -10.25
N TRP A 95 -13.95 -5.66 -10.88
CA TRP A 95 -14.56 -4.35 -10.78
C TRP A 95 -15.88 -4.34 -11.55
N CYS A 96 -16.94 -3.89 -10.89
CA CYS A 96 -18.12 -3.35 -11.56
C CYS A 96 -17.89 -1.84 -11.77
#